data_AF-A0A944N312-F1
#
_entry.id   AF-A0A944N312-F1
#
_cell.length_a   1.000
_cell.length_b   1.000
_cell.length_c   1.000
_cell.angle_alpha   90.00
_cell.angle_beta   90.00
_cell.angle_gamma   90.00
#
_symmetry.space_group_name_H-M   'P 1'
#
loop_
_entity.id
_entity.type
_entity.pdbx_description
1 polymer ?
#
loop_
_entity_poly.entity_id
_entity_poly.type
_entity_poly.pdbx_seq_one_letter_code
_entity_poly.pdbx_strand_id
1 'polypeptide(L)'
;MSSQTEALQNITMSGGGEYSLITRGAEDVINTATPLLLAALDSMKLPKNQDCFTFSDMGTADGGTSLKMVEKFIHSIQETAPGININIVYADQPKNDFNGLVNTVLGLGHFSSYLERTKNVYPLFSANSFYKQILPDNTLDFGFSATAMHWLSSKPCDLSEHVHMVGAEGEQYLNFAAQGKKDWESILLHRARELRSGGQLVLLNFCRDENGKYLGNTTGVNMFSNFAQLWRNFMDQGLIREHEYQKMTLPQYYNTVEEFSAPLKNTENPVYQAGLRLKKIETHITPCPFAEAFKEHQDAKRFAEEYIPTIRSWNESIFFGALDAQRPLEERQQIIHDYYQSYQDQVQESPELHRMDYVHAFTVIEKN
;
A
#
# COMPACT_ATOMS: atom_id res chain seq x y z
N MET A 1 1.30 -17.26 23.67
CA MET A 1 1.47 -15.89 23.15
C MET A 1 1.96 -15.83 21.69
N SER A 2 2.17 -16.96 20.98
CA SER A 2 2.63 -16.94 19.58
C SER A 2 1.54 -17.04 18.51
N SER A 3 0.28 -17.37 18.87
CA SER A 3 -0.76 -17.66 17.86
C SER A 3 -1.35 -16.42 17.17
N GLN A 4 -1.36 -15.25 17.84
CA GLN A 4 -1.83 -14.01 17.20
C GLN A 4 -0.78 -13.41 16.25
N THR A 5 0.51 -13.65 16.51
CA THR A 5 1.61 -13.11 15.68
C THR A 5 1.77 -13.87 14.36
N GLU A 6 1.40 -15.16 14.31
CA GLU A 6 1.44 -15.98 13.09
C GLU A 6 0.33 -15.62 12.08
N ALA A 7 -0.87 -15.23 12.55
CA ALA A 7 -2.03 -14.99 11.70
C ALA A 7 -1.88 -13.78 10.75
N LEU A 8 -1.05 -12.79 11.12
CA LEU A 8 -0.85 -11.55 10.38
C LEU A 8 0.28 -11.58 9.37
N GLN A 9 1.14 -12.60 9.45
CA GLN A 9 2.19 -12.78 8.46
C GLN A 9 1.66 -13.38 7.14
N ASN A 10 0.35 -13.42 6.87
CA ASN A 10 -0.21 -14.05 5.68
C ASN A 10 -0.66 -13.05 4.60
N ILE A 11 -0.35 -11.76 4.74
CA ILE A 11 -0.63 -10.77 3.70
C ILE A 11 0.46 -10.91 2.64
N THR A 12 0.21 -11.74 1.62
CA THR A 12 1.09 -11.88 0.46
C THR A 12 0.38 -11.35 -0.76
N MET A 13 1.06 -10.51 -1.54
CA MET A 13 0.60 -10.12 -2.88
C MET A 13 0.72 -11.32 -3.84
N SER A 14 0.06 -11.25 -4.99
CA SER A 14 0.25 -12.23 -6.06
C SER A 14 1.74 -12.39 -6.43
N GLY A 15 2.25 -13.62 -6.41
CA GLY A 15 3.65 -13.92 -6.71
C GLY A 15 3.98 -13.90 -8.21
N GLY A 16 5.26 -14.08 -8.54
CA GLY A 16 5.72 -14.23 -9.93
C GLY A 16 5.99 -12.92 -10.68
N GLY A 17 5.92 -11.76 -10.00
CA GLY A 17 6.07 -10.45 -10.64
C GLY A 17 4.86 -10.02 -11.46
N GLU A 18 3.70 -10.62 -11.19
CA GLU A 18 2.44 -10.32 -11.88
C GLU A 18 1.59 -9.27 -11.16
N TYR A 19 1.92 -8.92 -9.91
CA TYR A 19 1.18 -7.93 -9.14
C TYR A 19 1.07 -6.59 -9.90
N SER A 20 2.18 -6.09 -10.40
CA SER A 20 2.23 -4.85 -11.19
C SER A 20 1.44 -4.92 -12.50
N LEU A 21 1.21 -6.12 -13.06
CA LEU A 21 0.43 -6.28 -14.30
C LEU A 21 -1.08 -6.10 -14.06
N ILE A 22 -1.55 -6.41 -12.84
CA ILE A 22 -2.97 -6.38 -12.49
C ILE A 22 -3.36 -5.20 -11.60
N THR A 23 -2.40 -4.40 -11.11
CA THR A 23 -2.67 -3.20 -10.28
C THR A 23 -2.35 -1.88 -10.96
N ARG A 24 -2.87 -1.67 -12.16
CA ARG A 24 -2.69 -0.43 -12.94
C ARG A 24 -2.98 0.85 -12.16
N GLY A 25 -4.03 0.84 -11.31
CA GLY A 25 -4.40 2.02 -10.54
C GLY A 25 -3.34 2.45 -9.50
N ALA A 26 -2.56 1.50 -8.96
CA ALA A 26 -1.43 1.83 -8.09
C ALA A 26 -0.29 2.51 -8.87
N GLU A 27 -0.01 2.05 -10.08
CA GLU A 27 0.95 2.72 -10.98
C GLU A 27 0.48 4.15 -11.32
N ASP A 28 -0.80 4.34 -11.63
CA ASP A 28 -1.38 5.66 -11.95
C ASP A 28 -1.27 6.65 -10.77
N VAL A 29 -1.45 6.18 -9.53
CA VAL A 29 -1.20 6.99 -8.31
C VAL A 29 0.26 7.44 -8.23
N ILE A 30 1.22 6.53 -8.41
CA ILE A 30 2.66 6.83 -8.34
C ILE A 30 3.06 7.80 -9.47
N ASN A 31 2.55 7.58 -10.68
CA ASN A 31 2.78 8.46 -11.81
C ASN A 31 2.25 9.88 -11.56
N THR A 32 1.05 10.00 -10.96
CA THR A 32 0.46 11.29 -10.58
C THR A 32 1.28 12.01 -9.52
N ALA A 33 1.91 11.28 -8.61
CA ALA A 33 2.76 11.83 -7.56
C ALA A 33 4.19 12.16 -8.02
N THR A 34 4.61 11.72 -9.20
CA THR A 34 6.00 11.90 -9.67
C THR A 34 6.45 13.37 -9.68
N PRO A 35 5.64 14.36 -10.14
CA PRO A 35 6.04 15.77 -10.06
C PRO A 35 6.26 16.26 -8.63
N LEU A 36 5.46 15.79 -7.66
CA LEU A 36 5.63 16.14 -6.24
C LEU A 36 6.95 15.58 -5.70
N LEU A 37 7.32 14.36 -6.11
CA LEU A 37 8.56 13.70 -5.73
C LEU A 37 9.79 14.48 -6.23
N LEU A 38 9.78 14.88 -7.49
CA LEU A 38 10.88 15.65 -8.10
C LEU A 38 11.00 17.04 -7.46
N ALA A 39 9.89 17.72 -7.19
CA ALA A 39 9.90 18.99 -6.48
C ALA A 39 10.43 18.88 -5.05
N ALA A 40 10.14 17.77 -4.36
CA ALA A 40 10.71 17.49 -3.04
C ALA A 40 12.23 17.30 -3.12
N LEU A 41 12.71 16.51 -4.08
CA LEU A 41 14.15 16.31 -4.34
C LEU A 41 14.87 17.63 -4.64
N ASP A 42 14.33 18.45 -5.54
CA ASP A 42 14.91 19.74 -5.91
C ASP A 42 15.05 20.68 -4.69
N SER A 43 14.14 20.56 -3.72
CA SER A 43 14.16 21.38 -2.51
C SER A 43 15.28 21.02 -1.51
N MET A 44 15.82 19.80 -1.57
CA MET A 44 16.81 19.30 -0.61
C MET A 44 18.20 19.94 -0.75
N LYS A 45 18.50 20.58 -1.90
CA LYS A 45 19.81 21.17 -2.22
C LYS A 45 20.98 20.22 -1.91
N LEU A 46 21.18 19.22 -2.77
CA LEU A 46 22.22 18.20 -2.63
C LEU A 46 23.60 18.82 -2.29
N PRO A 47 24.26 18.37 -1.20
CA PRO A 47 25.62 18.80 -0.86
C PRO A 47 26.60 18.54 -2.00
N LYS A 48 27.44 19.53 -2.33
CA LYS A 48 28.43 19.44 -3.42
C LYS A 48 29.45 18.31 -3.25
N ASN A 49 29.67 17.84 -2.02
CA ASN A 49 30.64 16.81 -1.67
C ASN A 49 29.97 15.46 -1.34
N GLN A 50 28.72 15.26 -1.74
CA GLN A 50 28.03 13.99 -1.49
C GLN A 50 28.41 12.95 -2.54
N ASP A 51 29.14 11.93 -2.11
CA ASP A 51 29.61 10.85 -2.99
C ASP A 51 28.53 9.78 -3.27
N CYS A 52 27.52 9.69 -2.41
CA CYS A 52 26.46 8.70 -2.50
C CYS A 52 25.11 9.24 -2.03
N PHE A 53 24.06 8.95 -2.79
CA PHE A 53 22.67 9.22 -2.48
C PHE A 53 21.92 7.92 -2.23
N THR A 54 21.21 7.80 -1.11
CA THR A 54 20.39 6.64 -0.78
C THR A 54 18.91 6.98 -0.87
N PHE A 55 18.23 6.34 -1.81
CA PHE A 55 16.79 6.35 -1.96
C PHE A 55 16.21 5.03 -1.44
N SER A 56 15.04 5.05 -0.80
CA SER A 56 14.33 3.82 -0.43
C SER A 56 12.92 3.78 -1.00
N ASP A 57 12.51 2.64 -1.56
CA ASP A 57 11.12 2.31 -1.90
C ASP A 57 10.60 1.28 -0.89
N MET A 58 9.67 1.69 -0.02
CA MET A 58 9.18 0.89 1.11
C MET A 58 7.76 0.36 0.85
N GLY A 59 7.60 -0.97 0.90
CA GLY A 59 6.39 -1.66 0.49
C GLY A 59 6.34 -1.82 -1.04
N THR A 60 7.43 -2.31 -1.61
CA THR A 60 7.66 -2.33 -3.06
C THR A 60 6.92 -3.45 -3.81
N ALA A 61 6.45 -4.49 -3.12
CA ALA A 61 5.92 -5.71 -3.72
C ALA A 61 6.90 -6.29 -4.77
N ASP A 62 6.53 -6.32 -6.05
CA ASP A 62 7.40 -6.77 -7.15
C ASP A 62 8.19 -5.62 -7.82
N GLY A 63 8.06 -4.39 -7.33
CA GLY A 63 8.76 -3.18 -7.79
C GLY A 63 8.26 -2.58 -9.11
N GLY A 64 7.41 -3.28 -9.87
CA GLY A 64 7.04 -2.87 -11.23
C GLY A 64 6.31 -1.53 -11.28
N THR A 65 5.39 -1.29 -10.34
CA THR A 65 4.61 -0.04 -10.27
C THR A 65 5.46 1.21 -10.01
N SER A 66 6.61 1.08 -9.35
CA SER A 66 7.49 2.22 -9.03
C SER A 66 8.62 2.44 -10.04
N LEU A 67 8.94 1.44 -10.89
CA LEU A 67 10.10 1.48 -11.82
C LEU A 67 10.21 2.77 -12.63
N LYS A 68 9.13 3.21 -13.29
CA LYS A 68 9.15 4.41 -14.15
C LYS A 68 9.41 5.69 -13.36
N MET A 69 8.86 5.77 -12.15
CA MET A 69 9.08 6.90 -11.26
C MET A 69 10.53 6.90 -10.76
N VAL A 70 11.04 5.73 -10.36
CA VAL A 70 12.41 5.57 -9.89
C VAL A 70 13.41 5.95 -10.99
N GLU A 71 13.17 5.55 -12.23
CA GLU A 71 13.99 5.96 -13.38
C GLU A 71 14.07 7.48 -13.54
N LYS A 72 12.91 8.17 -13.52
CA LYS A 72 12.86 9.63 -13.59
C LYS A 72 13.59 10.29 -12.41
N PHE A 73 13.44 9.72 -11.22
CA PHE A 73 14.09 10.20 -10.01
C PHE A 73 15.63 10.08 -10.10
N ILE A 74 16.14 8.95 -10.59
CA ILE A 74 17.57 8.74 -10.86
C ILE A 74 18.08 9.81 -11.84
N HIS A 75 17.40 10.02 -12.96
CA HIS A 75 17.82 11.00 -13.95
C HIS A 75 17.88 12.42 -13.39
N SER A 76 16.89 12.83 -12.59
CA SER A 76 16.89 14.13 -11.92
C SER A 76 18.09 14.31 -10.97
N ILE A 77 18.45 13.27 -10.22
CA ILE A 77 19.69 13.30 -9.40
C ILE A 77 20.92 13.46 -10.29
N GLN A 78 21.01 12.68 -11.38
CA GLN A 78 22.17 12.67 -12.27
C GLN A 78 22.33 13.94 -13.11
N GLU A 79 21.24 14.66 -13.39
CA GLU A 79 21.30 15.99 -14.00
C GLU A 79 22.03 16.99 -13.08
N THR A 80 21.82 16.87 -11.76
CA THR A 80 22.45 17.74 -10.76
C THR A 80 23.85 17.26 -10.37
N ALA A 81 24.05 15.94 -10.28
CA ALA A 81 25.30 15.32 -9.86
C ALA A 81 25.63 14.08 -10.73
N PRO A 82 26.17 14.25 -11.95
CA PRO A 82 26.33 13.14 -12.92
C PRO A 82 27.18 11.95 -12.45
N GLY A 83 28.08 12.15 -11.49
CA GLY A 83 28.99 11.12 -10.98
C GLY A 83 28.58 10.47 -9.67
N ILE A 84 27.45 10.87 -9.07
CA ILE A 84 27.04 10.37 -7.76
C ILE A 84 26.68 8.88 -7.80
N ASN A 85 27.05 8.14 -6.75
CA ASN A 85 26.58 6.77 -6.58
C ASN A 85 25.17 6.77 -5.98
N ILE A 86 24.24 6.00 -6.54
CA ILE A 86 22.85 5.97 -6.07
C ILE A 86 22.53 4.56 -5.56
N ASN A 87 22.26 4.45 -4.27
CA ASN A 87 21.69 3.24 -3.68
C ASN A 87 20.16 3.32 -3.77
N ILE A 88 19.53 2.26 -4.26
CA ILE A 88 18.07 2.13 -4.30
C ILE A 88 17.68 0.96 -3.42
N VAL A 89 17.16 1.26 -2.24
CA VAL A 89 16.80 0.28 -1.22
C VAL A 89 15.34 -0.09 -1.40
N TYR A 90 15.10 -1.22 -2.03
CA TYR A 90 13.78 -1.83 -2.13
C TYR A 90 13.50 -2.63 -0.86
N ALA A 91 12.58 -2.13 -0.04
CA ALA A 91 12.24 -2.74 1.24
C ALA A 91 10.82 -3.30 1.23
N ASP A 92 10.68 -4.57 1.65
CA ASP A 92 9.39 -5.21 1.86
C ASP A 92 9.47 -6.23 3.00
N GLN A 93 8.32 -6.70 3.47
CA GLN A 93 8.26 -7.70 4.52
C GLN A 93 8.94 -9.02 4.11
N PRO A 94 9.45 -9.84 5.06
CA PRO A 94 10.22 -11.04 4.75
C PRO A 94 9.53 -12.10 3.88
N LYS A 95 8.19 -12.09 3.82
CA LYS A 95 7.40 -13.04 3.03
C LYS A 95 7.07 -12.54 1.61
N ASN A 96 7.55 -11.35 1.23
CA ASN A 96 7.42 -10.88 -0.14
C ASN A 96 8.16 -11.79 -1.13
N ASP A 97 7.72 -11.81 -2.38
CA ASP A 97 8.42 -12.52 -3.46
C ASP A 97 9.64 -11.71 -3.94
N PHE A 98 10.73 -11.81 -3.19
CA PHE A 98 11.98 -11.14 -3.53
C PHE A 98 12.58 -11.64 -4.85
N ASN A 99 12.29 -12.87 -5.28
CA ASN A 99 12.75 -13.35 -6.59
C ASN A 99 12.03 -12.62 -7.72
N GLY A 100 10.70 -12.46 -7.61
CA GLY A 100 9.91 -11.63 -8.52
C GLY A 100 10.40 -10.19 -8.57
N LEU A 101 10.62 -9.57 -7.41
CA LEU A 101 11.17 -8.21 -7.31
C LEU A 101 12.54 -8.08 -7.97
N VAL A 102 13.47 -9.00 -7.70
CA VAL A 102 14.80 -9.01 -8.33
C VAL A 102 14.69 -9.17 -9.84
N ASN A 103 13.84 -10.07 -10.33
CA ASN A 103 13.63 -10.27 -11.77
C ASN A 103 13.10 -9.00 -12.43
N THR A 104 12.14 -8.31 -11.81
CA THR A 104 11.58 -7.05 -12.31
C THR A 104 12.64 -5.94 -12.34
N VAL A 105 13.34 -5.70 -11.23
CA VAL A 105 14.34 -4.62 -11.12
C VAL A 105 15.54 -4.86 -12.03
N LEU A 106 15.97 -6.11 -12.20
CA LEU A 106 17.10 -6.46 -13.09
C LEU A 106 16.70 -6.64 -14.56
N GLY A 107 15.42 -6.47 -14.92
CA GLY A 107 14.95 -6.59 -16.30
C GLY A 107 14.91 -8.02 -16.83
N LEU A 108 14.84 -9.01 -15.94
CA LEU A 108 14.73 -10.43 -16.24
C LEU A 108 13.26 -10.91 -16.34
N GLY A 109 12.31 -10.06 -15.96
CA GLY A 109 10.87 -10.32 -15.99
C GLY A 109 10.13 -9.58 -17.09
N HIS A 110 8.94 -9.07 -16.78
CA HIS A 110 8.05 -8.41 -17.73
C HIS A 110 8.41 -6.95 -18.05
N PHE A 111 9.27 -6.33 -17.25
CA PHE A 111 9.55 -4.90 -17.29
C PHE A 111 11.01 -4.64 -17.69
N SER A 112 11.24 -3.57 -18.47
CA SER A 112 12.59 -3.11 -18.76
C SER A 112 13.21 -2.46 -17.53
N SER A 113 14.47 -2.77 -17.24
CA SER A 113 15.19 -2.16 -16.11
C SER A 113 15.70 -0.76 -16.45
N TYR A 114 15.68 0.14 -15.45
CA TYR A 114 16.39 1.43 -15.52
C TYR A 114 17.92 1.25 -15.49
N LEU A 115 18.44 0.10 -15.05
CA LEU A 115 19.88 -0.16 -14.95
C LEU A 115 20.59 -0.18 -16.32
N GLU A 116 19.87 -0.51 -17.39
CA GLU A 116 20.41 -0.47 -18.75
C GLU A 116 20.59 0.96 -19.28
N ARG A 117 19.90 1.93 -18.66
CA ARG A 117 19.81 3.33 -19.09
C ARG A 117 20.45 4.31 -18.10
N THR A 118 20.97 3.80 -16.98
CA THR A 118 21.57 4.58 -15.90
C THR A 118 22.94 4.01 -15.53
N LYS A 119 23.78 4.82 -14.89
CA LYS A 119 25.13 4.43 -14.41
C LYS A 119 25.26 4.73 -12.93
N ASN A 120 26.16 4.03 -12.23
CA ASN A 120 26.42 4.22 -10.80
C ASN A 120 25.15 4.05 -9.93
N VAL A 121 24.25 3.16 -10.34
CA VAL A 121 23.02 2.83 -9.60
C VAL A 121 23.11 1.41 -9.07
N TYR A 122 22.82 1.23 -7.79
CA TYR A 122 22.98 -0.02 -7.06
C TYR A 122 21.65 -0.38 -6.37
N PRO A 123 20.86 -1.31 -6.94
CA PRO A 123 19.67 -1.81 -6.28
C PRO A 123 20.06 -2.72 -5.10
N LEU A 124 19.42 -2.51 -3.95
CA LEU A 124 19.58 -3.27 -2.73
C LEU A 124 18.21 -3.78 -2.28
N PHE A 125 18.14 -5.06 -1.93
CA PHE A 125 16.88 -5.72 -1.56
C PHE A 125 16.87 -6.00 -0.06
N SER A 126 15.94 -5.39 0.66
CA SER A 126 15.83 -5.45 2.12
C SER A 126 14.56 -6.19 2.54
N ALA A 127 14.72 -7.43 2.99
CA ALA A 127 13.65 -8.25 3.56
C ALA A 127 13.38 -7.86 5.02
N ASN A 128 12.81 -6.68 5.23
CA ASN A 128 12.54 -6.14 6.55
C ASN A 128 11.26 -5.28 6.55
N SER A 129 10.52 -5.34 7.64
CA SER A 129 9.28 -4.57 7.79
C SER A 129 9.58 -3.09 8.00
N PHE A 130 8.85 -2.20 7.32
CA PHE A 130 8.92 -0.76 7.57
C PHE A 130 8.46 -0.36 8.99
N TYR A 131 7.87 -1.28 9.76
CA TYR A 131 7.63 -1.14 11.21
C TYR A 131 8.89 -1.25 12.06
N LYS A 132 10.04 -1.53 11.43
CA LYS A 132 11.37 -1.58 12.04
C LYS A 132 12.27 -0.59 11.33
N GLN A 133 13.44 -0.38 11.92
CA GLN A 133 14.53 0.29 11.25
C GLN A 133 15.09 -0.64 10.15
N ILE A 134 15.12 -0.15 8.91
CA ILE A 134 15.55 -0.87 7.71
C ILE A 134 16.92 -0.39 7.20
N LEU A 135 17.39 0.76 7.67
CA LEU A 135 18.70 1.33 7.33
C LEU A 135 19.42 1.83 8.60
N PRO A 136 20.77 1.93 8.59
CA PRO A 136 21.50 2.55 9.69
C PRO A 136 21.11 4.02 9.93
N ASP A 137 21.48 4.55 11.10
CA ASP A 137 21.19 5.94 11.44
C ASP A 137 21.88 6.90 10.45
N ASN A 138 21.15 7.92 9.98
CA ASN A 138 21.63 8.97 9.08
C ASN A 138 22.25 8.47 7.76
N THR A 139 21.71 7.40 7.17
CA THR A 139 22.14 6.91 5.85
C THR A 139 21.11 7.10 4.73
N LEU A 140 19.85 7.42 5.05
CA LEU A 140 18.80 7.65 4.07
C LEU A 140 18.76 9.13 3.67
N ASP A 141 18.75 9.41 2.36
CA ASP A 141 18.58 10.77 1.84
C ASP A 141 17.10 11.03 1.51
N PHE A 142 16.45 10.08 0.84
CA PHE A 142 15.07 10.22 0.38
C PHE A 142 14.30 8.92 0.52
N GLY A 143 13.20 8.94 1.28
CA GLY A 143 12.31 7.78 1.42
C GLY A 143 11.02 7.95 0.63
N PHE A 144 10.59 6.87 -0.03
CA PHE A 144 9.34 6.76 -0.74
C PHE A 144 8.55 5.55 -0.27
N SER A 145 7.22 5.68 -0.25
CA SER A 145 6.30 4.57 -0.07
C SER A 145 4.97 4.90 -0.73
N ALA A 146 4.34 3.93 -1.36
CA ALA A 146 3.01 4.08 -1.93
C ALA A 146 2.14 2.85 -1.63
N THR A 147 0.91 3.07 -1.19
CA THR A 147 -0.11 2.00 -1.04
C THR A 147 0.35 0.87 -0.11
N ALA A 148 1.11 1.18 0.95
CA ALA A 148 1.69 0.16 1.83
C ALA A 148 1.40 0.38 3.33
N MET A 149 1.58 1.60 3.85
CA MET A 149 1.59 1.85 5.30
C MET A 149 0.18 1.89 5.94
N HIS A 150 -0.85 1.54 5.20
CA HIS A 150 -2.21 1.33 5.72
C HIS A 150 -2.40 -0.09 6.29
N TRP A 151 -1.53 -1.04 5.93
CA TRP A 151 -1.52 -2.40 6.49
C TRP A 151 -0.94 -2.40 7.90
N LEU A 152 -1.75 -2.72 8.91
CA LEU A 152 -1.34 -2.67 10.32
C LEU A 152 -0.28 -3.71 10.66
N SER A 153 0.58 -3.38 11.63
CA SER A 153 1.58 -4.32 12.16
C SER A 153 0.96 -5.47 12.94
N SER A 154 -0.26 -5.27 13.44
CA SER A 154 -1.08 -6.30 14.08
C SER A 154 -2.57 -6.05 13.86
N LYS A 155 -3.35 -7.12 13.69
CA LYS A 155 -4.82 -7.09 13.71
C LYS A 155 -5.25 -6.82 15.15
N PRO A 156 -5.96 -5.70 15.43
CA PRO A 156 -6.34 -5.35 16.80
C PRO A 156 -7.43 -6.27 17.37
N CYS A 157 -8.43 -6.60 16.55
CA CYS A 157 -9.55 -7.47 16.89
C CYS A 157 -10.22 -7.99 15.61
N ASP A 158 -11.11 -8.97 15.78
CA ASP A 158 -12.04 -9.41 14.74
C ASP A 158 -13.33 -8.58 14.83
N LEU A 159 -13.80 -8.10 13.69
CA LEU A 159 -15.02 -7.33 13.54
C LEU A 159 -16.23 -8.26 13.47
N SER A 160 -17.29 -7.90 14.19
CA SER A 160 -18.52 -8.71 14.27
C SER A 160 -19.49 -8.44 13.12
N GLU A 161 -19.51 -7.20 12.60
CA GLU A 161 -20.51 -6.73 11.65
C GLU A 161 -19.91 -6.14 10.36
N HIS A 162 -18.59 -6.25 10.16
CA HIS A 162 -17.92 -5.71 8.97
C HIS A 162 -16.61 -6.45 8.72
N VAL A 163 -15.95 -6.18 7.60
CA VAL A 163 -14.61 -6.77 7.29
C VAL A 163 -13.48 -5.75 7.28
N HIS A 164 -13.77 -4.47 7.55
CA HIS A 164 -12.81 -3.37 7.52
C HIS A 164 -13.19 -2.27 8.51
N MET A 165 -12.19 -1.56 9.07
CA MET A 165 -12.38 -0.57 10.14
C MET A 165 -13.33 0.58 9.78
N VAL A 166 -13.54 0.85 8.49
CA VAL A 166 -14.43 1.93 8.02
C VAL A 166 -15.90 1.68 8.35
N GLY A 167 -16.28 0.41 8.56
CA GLY A 167 -17.61 0.01 9.02
C GLY A 167 -17.61 -0.51 10.46
N ALA A 168 -16.52 -0.30 11.21
CA ALA A 168 -16.46 -0.64 12.63
C ALA A 168 -16.98 0.52 13.48
N GLU A 169 -17.56 0.20 14.63
CA GLU A 169 -18.06 1.19 15.60
C GLU A 169 -17.55 0.89 17.01
N GLY A 170 -17.75 1.84 17.94
CA GLY A 170 -17.45 1.66 19.35
C GLY A 170 -16.02 1.20 19.64
N GLU A 171 -15.87 0.19 20.50
CA GLU A 171 -14.57 -0.33 20.94
C GLU A 171 -13.75 -0.95 19.79
N GLN A 172 -14.40 -1.62 18.84
CA GLN A 172 -13.73 -2.21 17.68
C GLN A 172 -13.04 -1.11 16.85
N TYR A 173 -13.74 -0.02 16.54
CA TYR A 173 -13.13 1.12 15.85
C TYR A 173 -11.97 1.73 16.65
N LEU A 174 -12.16 1.95 17.96
CA LEU A 174 -11.13 2.55 18.82
C LEU A 174 -9.85 1.70 18.89
N ASN A 175 -9.98 0.37 18.89
CA ASN A 175 -8.83 -0.55 18.84
C ASN A 175 -8.04 -0.42 17.54
N PHE A 176 -8.75 -0.32 16.40
CA PHE A 176 -8.13 -0.05 15.10
C PHE A 176 -7.45 1.32 15.03
N ALA A 177 -8.10 2.37 15.56
CA ALA A 177 -7.51 3.70 15.62
C ALA A 177 -6.26 3.77 16.50
N ALA A 178 -6.28 3.12 17.67
CA ALA A 178 -5.14 3.06 18.56
C ALA A 178 -3.94 2.34 17.90
N GLN A 179 -4.20 1.21 17.21
CA GLN A 179 -3.15 0.48 16.50
C GLN A 179 -2.61 1.27 15.30
N GLY A 180 -3.48 1.89 14.49
CA GLY A 180 -3.08 2.74 13.36
C GLY A 180 -2.22 3.93 13.79
N LYS A 181 -2.58 4.61 14.89
CA LYS A 181 -1.76 5.68 15.47
C LYS A 181 -0.38 5.18 15.90
N LYS A 182 -0.34 4.09 16.67
CA LYS A 182 0.92 3.48 17.15
C LYS A 182 1.84 3.10 15.99
N ASP A 183 1.26 2.49 14.96
CA ASP A 183 1.97 2.05 13.77
C ASP A 183 2.54 3.22 12.97
N TRP A 184 1.75 4.27 12.77
CA TRP A 184 2.19 5.48 12.09
C TRP A 184 3.34 6.18 12.83
N GLU A 185 3.22 6.37 14.14
CA GLU A 185 4.28 6.97 14.96
C GLU A 185 5.55 6.09 14.95
N SER A 186 5.40 4.76 15.01
CA SER A 186 6.54 3.83 14.97
C SER A 186 7.29 3.89 13.64
N ILE A 187 6.56 3.93 12.51
CA ILE A 187 7.14 4.11 11.18
C ILE A 187 7.95 5.42 11.16
N LEU A 188 7.31 6.54 11.52
CA LEU A 188 7.94 7.86 11.45
C LEU A 188 9.18 7.95 12.35
N LEU A 189 9.16 7.38 13.55
CA LEU A 189 10.33 7.36 14.45
C LEU A 189 11.50 6.57 13.87
N HIS A 190 11.24 5.42 13.21
CA HIS A 190 12.30 4.68 12.53
C HIS A 190 12.86 5.46 11.33
N ARG A 191 12.00 6.08 10.51
CA ARG A 191 12.45 6.93 9.39
C ARG A 191 13.24 8.14 9.87
N ALA A 192 12.85 8.75 11.00
CA ALA A 192 13.57 9.86 11.60
C ALA A 192 15.01 9.50 11.97
N ARG A 193 15.26 8.26 12.42
CA ARG A 193 16.62 7.79 12.71
C ARG A 193 17.45 7.57 11.46
N GLU A 194 16.83 6.99 10.43
CA GLU A 194 17.48 6.65 9.16
C GLU A 194 17.85 7.87 8.32
N LEU A 195 16.98 8.87 8.28
CA LEU A 195 17.19 10.07 7.46
C LEU A 195 18.41 10.86 7.91
N ARG A 196 19.15 11.43 6.95
CA ARG A 196 20.09 12.52 7.21
C ARG A 196 19.33 13.81 7.55
N SER A 197 19.99 14.76 8.21
CA SER A 197 19.44 16.13 8.31
C SER A 197 19.29 16.71 6.90
N GLY A 198 18.14 17.33 6.62
CA GLY A 198 17.70 17.74 5.29
C GLY A 198 17.08 16.62 4.44
N GLY A 199 17.10 15.36 4.91
CA GLY A 199 16.47 14.24 4.23
C GLY A 199 14.95 14.36 4.18
N GLN A 200 14.32 13.81 3.14
CA GLN A 200 12.88 13.92 2.95
C GLN A 200 12.19 12.56 2.77
N LEU A 201 10.90 12.53 3.07
CA LEU A 201 10.01 11.42 2.77
C LEU A 201 8.86 11.92 1.89
N VAL A 202 8.48 11.11 0.91
CA VAL A 202 7.22 11.26 0.20
C VAL A 202 6.42 9.98 0.32
N LEU A 203 5.28 10.08 1.00
CA LEU A 203 4.47 8.93 1.39
C LEU A 203 3.06 9.08 0.81
N LEU A 204 2.63 8.10 0.02
CA LEU A 204 1.32 8.04 -0.61
C LEU A 204 0.51 6.92 0.06
N ASN A 205 -0.36 7.26 1.02
CA ASN A 205 -1.09 6.25 1.77
C ASN A 205 -2.60 6.36 1.56
N PHE A 206 -3.29 5.23 1.51
CA PHE A 206 -4.75 5.24 1.57
C PHE A 206 -5.23 6.01 2.79
N CYS A 207 -6.24 6.83 2.59
CA CYS A 207 -6.74 7.73 3.61
C CYS A 207 -8.26 7.80 3.58
N ARG A 208 -8.82 8.41 4.62
CA ARG A 208 -10.15 9.01 4.57
C ARG A 208 -9.96 10.51 4.31
N ASP A 209 -10.45 10.99 3.17
CA ASP A 209 -10.34 12.41 2.79
C ASP A 209 -11.26 13.30 3.64
N GLU A 210 -11.21 14.61 3.41
CA GLU A 210 -11.99 15.61 4.14
C GLU A 210 -13.52 15.46 3.95
N ASN A 211 -13.95 14.73 2.91
CA ASN A 211 -15.35 14.41 2.63
C ASN A 211 -15.73 13.00 3.10
N GLY A 212 -14.84 12.30 3.81
CA GLY A 212 -15.05 10.93 4.26
C GLY A 212 -14.95 9.87 3.15
N LYS A 213 -14.42 10.22 1.97
CA LYS A 213 -14.16 9.27 0.89
C LYS A 213 -12.90 8.47 1.19
N TYR A 214 -12.87 7.23 0.74
CA TYR A 214 -11.73 6.32 0.87
C TYR A 214 -11.74 5.31 -0.28
N LEU A 215 -10.76 4.40 -0.32
CA LEU A 215 -10.65 3.35 -1.34
C LEU A 215 -11.99 2.63 -1.56
N GLY A 216 -12.52 2.69 -2.78
CA GLY A 216 -13.79 2.03 -3.12
C GLY A 216 -15.03 2.61 -2.42
N ASN A 217 -14.94 3.84 -1.88
CA ASN A 217 -16.06 4.61 -1.33
C ASN A 217 -15.97 6.06 -1.80
N THR A 218 -16.21 6.29 -3.10
CA THR A 218 -16.24 7.63 -3.70
C THR A 218 -17.62 7.96 -4.28
N THR A 219 -18.28 6.97 -4.87
CA THR A 219 -19.66 6.98 -5.37
C THR A 219 -20.11 5.53 -5.61
N GLY A 220 -21.41 5.30 -5.73
CA GLY A 220 -21.97 3.98 -6.02
C GLY A 220 -21.87 3.01 -4.83
N VAL A 221 -21.56 1.75 -5.13
CA VAL A 221 -21.44 0.68 -4.12
C VAL A 221 -20.18 0.87 -3.31
N ASN A 222 -20.32 0.89 -1.98
CA ASN A 222 -19.20 0.85 -1.06
C ASN A 222 -18.54 -0.54 -1.10
N MET A 223 -17.29 -0.59 -1.56
CA MET A 223 -16.56 -1.85 -1.76
C MET A 223 -16.48 -2.72 -0.50
N PHE A 224 -16.12 -2.13 0.65
CA PHE A 224 -15.95 -2.90 1.89
C PHE A 224 -17.28 -3.34 2.50
N SER A 225 -18.33 -2.52 2.39
CA SER A 225 -19.68 -2.95 2.80
C SER A 225 -20.19 -4.06 1.89
N ASN A 226 -19.85 -4.04 0.59
CA ASN A 226 -20.17 -5.13 -0.32
C ASN A 226 -19.47 -6.44 0.07
N PHE A 227 -18.18 -6.40 0.44
CA PHE A 227 -17.49 -7.57 0.96
C PHE A 227 -18.17 -8.13 2.21
N ALA A 228 -18.52 -7.25 3.14
CA ALA A 228 -19.21 -7.65 4.37
C ALA A 228 -20.58 -8.26 4.09
N GLN A 229 -21.31 -7.76 3.08
CA GLN A 229 -22.61 -8.31 2.68
C GLN A 229 -22.46 -9.67 1.99
N LEU A 230 -21.51 -9.81 1.06
CA LEU A 230 -21.24 -11.09 0.40
C LEU A 230 -20.87 -12.19 1.41
N TRP A 231 -19.97 -11.88 2.34
CA TRP A 231 -19.61 -12.83 3.39
C TRP A 231 -20.77 -13.15 4.34
N ARG A 232 -21.62 -12.16 4.66
CA ARG A 232 -22.86 -12.41 5.43
C ARG A 232 -23.81 -13.33 4.68
N ASN A 233 -24.01 -13.13 3.38
CA ASN A 233 -24.85 -14.02 2.57
C ASN A 233 -24.33 -15.47 2.60
N PHE A 234 -23.02 -15.68 2.54
CA PHE A 234 -22.41 -17.01 2.66
C PHE A 234 -22.63 -17.63 4.04
N MET A 235 -22.60 -16.83 5.10
CA MET A 235 -22.90 -17.26 6.46
C MET A 235 -24.37 -17.63 6.62
N ASP A 236 -25.30 -16.82 6.10
CA ASP A 236 -26.75 -17.04 6.14
C ASP A 236 -27.15 -18.32 5.38
N GLN A 237 -26.41 -18.64 4.31
CA GLN A 237 -26.56 -19.90 3.55
C GLN A 237 -25.90 -21.11 4.23
N GLY A 238 -25.20 -20.91 5.35
CA GLY A 238 -24.48 -21.97 6.06
C GLY A 238 -23.19 -22.45 5.40
N LEU A 239 -22.66 -21.72 4.41
CA LEU A 239 -21.40 -22.05 3.73
C LEU A 239 -20.19 -21.77 4.64
N ILE A 240 -20.26 -20.70 5.43
CA ILE A 240 -19.27 -20.35 6.45
C ILE A 240 -19.93 -20.21 7.83
N ARG A 241 -19.12 -20.32 8.88
CA ARG A 241 -19.52 -20.11 10.27
C ARG A 241 -19.22 -18.67 10.68
N GLU A 242 -19.90 -18.19 11.73
CA GLU A 242 -19.72 -16.83 12.29
C GLU A 242 -18.26 -16.50 12.61
N HIS A 243 -17.53 -17.43 13.22
CA HIS A 243 -16.12 -17.20 13.55
C HIS A 243 -15.21 -17.08 12.30
N GLU A 244 -15.60 -17.66 11.17
CA GLU A 244 -14.88 -17.51 9.90
C GLU A 244 -15.17 -16.13 9.31
N TYR A 245 -16.44 -15.70 9.36
CA TYR A 245 -16.84 -14.33 8.99
C TYR A 245 -16.04 -13.28 9.77
N GLN A 246 -16.01 -13.40 11.10
CA GLN A 246 -15.29 -12.47 11.98
C GLN A 246 -13.79 -12.42 11.63
N LYS A 247 -13.19 -13.56 11.30
CA LYS A 247 -11.77 -13.65 10.90
C LYS A 247 -11.47 -13.03 9.55
N MET A 248 -12.47 -12.81 8.67
CA MET A 248 -12.32 -12.08 7.38
C MET A 248 -11.91 -10.62 7.56
N THR A 249 -11.87 -10.13 8.80
CA THR A 249 -11.40 -8.79 9.16
C THR A 249 -10.02 -8.48 8.56
N LEU A 250 -9.98 -7.46 7.71
CA LEU A 250 -8.79 -6.91 7.08
C LEU A 250 -8.00 -6.07 8.10
N PRO A 251 -6.69 -6.35 8.31
CA PRO A 251 -5.82 -5.60 9.20
C PRO A 251 -5.35 -4.30 8.56
N GLN A 252 -6.28 -3.41 8.24
CA GLN A 252 -6.02 -2.14 7.57
C GLN A 252 -6.56 -0.97 8.40
N TYR A 253 -5.87 0.17 8.35
CA TYR A 253 -6.35 1.44 8.91
C TYR A 253 -6.08 2.60 7.94
N TYR A 254 -7.12 3.34 7.61
CA TYR A 254 -7.04 4.54 6.78
C TYR A 254 -7.03 5.78 7.66
N ASN A 255 -5.84 6.34 7.88
CA ASN A 255 -5.72 7.59 8.62
C ASN A 255 -6.43 8.74 7.85
N THR A 256 -6.98 9.69 8.59
CA THR A 256 -7.39 10.99 8.06
C THR A 256 -6.18 11.89 7.84
N VAL A 257 -6.37 13.01 7.12
CA VAL A 257 -5.35 14.06 6.99
C VAL A 257 -4.86 14.57 8.35
N GLU A 258 -5.77 14.68 9.33
CA GLU A 258 -5.44 15.13 10.68
C GLU A 258 -4.62 14.07 11.42
N GLU A 259 -5.00 12.80 11.34
CA GLU A 259 -4.25 11.69 11.96
C GLU A 259 -2.84 11.56 11.38
N PHE A 260 -2.67 11.73 10.06
CA PHE A 260 -1.33 11.77 9.44
C PHE A 260 -0.50 12.97 9.91
N SER A 261 -1.14 14.14 10.02
CA SER A 261 -0.48 15.41 10.33
C SER A 261 -0.09 15.58 11.80
N ALA A 262 -0.90 15.05 12.72
CA ALA A 262 -0.78 15.28 14.16
C ALA A 262 0.64 15.05 14.72
N PRO A 263 1.32 13.91 14.49
CA PRO A 263 2.66 13.68 15.05
C PRO A 263 3.75 14.59 14.48
N LEU A 264 3.50 15.21 13.31
CA LEU A 264 4.45 16.08 12.61
C LEU A 264 4.26 17.57 12.91
N LYS A 265 3.17 17.92 13.61
CA LYS A 265 2.84 19.31 14.01
C LYS A 265 2.91 19.52 15.52
N ASN A 266 2.56 18.51 16.31
CA ASN A 266 2.54 18.61 17.77
C ASN A 266 3.98 18.59 18.33
N THR A 267 4.40 19.70 18.92
CA THR A 267 5.74 19.85 19.48
C THR A 267 6.03 18.89 20.63
N GLU A 268 5.02 18.36 21.33
CA GLU A 268 5.21 17.39 22.40
C GLU A 268 5.31 15.94 21.90
N ASN A 269 4.98 15.69 20.63
CA ASN A 269 5.01 14.33 20.08
C ASN A 269 6.47 13.87 19.85
N PRO A 270 6.81 12.60 20.19
CA PRO A 270 8.15 12.05 19.94
C PRO A 270 8.63 12.16 18.49
N VAL A 271 7.74 12.05 17.50
CA VAL A 271 8.06 12.19 16.08
C VAL A 271 8.57 13.60 15.76
N TYR A 272 7.87 14.63 16.26
CA TYR A 272 8.30 16.01 16.13
C TYR A 272 9.65 16.24 16.82
N GLN A 273 9.82 15.69 18.03
CA GLN A 273 11.07 15.79 18.77
C GLN A 273 12.24 15.05 18.10
N ALA A 274 11.95 14.02 17.31
CA ALA A 274 12.93 13.32 16.47
C ALA A 274 13.34 14.10 15.21
N GLY A 275 12.80 15.31 15.01
CA GLY A 275 13.21 16.23 13.95
C GLY A 275 12.35 16.21 12.69
N LEU A 276 11.31 15.38 12.62
CA LEU A 276 10.43 15.34 11.44
C LEU A 276 9.42 16.50 11.42
N ARG A 277 9.26 17.13 10.26
CA ARG A 277 8.32 18.23 10.02
C ARG A 277 7.48 17.96 8.80
N LEU A 278 6.18 18.25 8.91
CA LEU A 278 5.29 18.22 7.77
C LEU A 278 5.60 19.40 6.84
N LYS A 279 5.91 19.11 5.57
CA LYS A 279 6.10 20.12 4.52
C LYS A 279 4.82 20.34 3.74
N LYS A 280 4.16 19.25 3.37
CA LYS A 280 2.93 19.27 2.58
C LYS A 280 2.09 18.02 2.86
N ILE A 281 0.78 18.17 2.87
CA ILE A 281 -0.17 17.06 2.78
C ILE A 281 -1.35 17.50 1.92
N GLU A 282 -1.79 16.66 1.00
CA GLU A 282 -3.00 16.86 0.19
C GLU A 282 -3.61 15.50 -0.16
N THR A 283 -4.93 15.45 -0.35
CA THR A 283 -5.63 14.22 -0.72
C THR A 283 -5.95 14.19 -2.21
N HIS A 284 -5.63 13.09 -2.88
CA HIS A 284 -5.91 12.90 -4.29
C HIS A 284 -6.82 11.68 -4.49
N ILE A 285 -7.74 11.79 -5.45
CA ILE A 285 -8.57 10.69 -5.92
C ILE A 285 -8.11 10.31 -7.32
N THR A 286 -7.50 9.13 -7.46
CA THR A 286 -7.19 8.54 -8.76
C THR A 286 -8.36 7.66 -9.21
N PRO A 287 -9.01 7.96 -10.34
CA PRO A 287 -10.13 7.17 -10.85
C PRO A 287 -9.76 5.69 -11.07
N CYS A 288 -10.71 4.80 -10.82
CA CYS A 288 -10.59 3.39 -11.15
C CYS A 288 -10.37 3.20 -12.66
N PRO A 289 -9.22 2.69 -13.11
CA PRO A 289 -8.91 2.61 -14.55
C PRO A 289 -9.90 1.73 -15.32
N PHE A 290 -10.43 0.69 -14.67
CA PHE A 290 -11.42 -0.21 -15.27
C PHE A 290 -12.79 0.45 -15.44
N ALA A 291 -13.21 1.26 -14.46
CA ALA A 291 -14.47 2.00 -14.56
C ALA A 291 -14.37 3.12 -15.61
N GLU A 292 -13.20 3.74 -15.75
CA GLU A 292 -12.95 4.70 -16.83
C GLU A 292 -12.95 4.02 -18.21
N ALA A 293 -12.31 2.85 -18.36
CA ALA A 293 -12.35 2.07 -19.60
C ALA A 293 -13.78 1.63 -19.97
N PHE A 294 -14.59 1.23 -18.98
CA PHE A 294 -15.97 0.82 -19.19
C PHE A 294 -16.84 1.92 -19.81
N LYS A 295 -16.58 3.20 -19.52
CA LYS A 295 -17.29 4.32 -20.17
C LYS A 295 -17.14 4.32 -21.68
N GLU A 296 -16.03 3.81 -22.20
CA GLU A 296 -15.74 3.74 -23.63
C GLU A 296 -16.30 2.47 -24.26
N HIS A 297 -15.96 1.29 -23.70
CA HIS A 297 -16.31 0.02 -24.34
C HIS A 297 -17.69 -0.53 -23.96
N GLN A 298 -18.28 -0.09 -22.85
CA GLN A 298 -19.61 -0.47 -22.35
C GLN A 298 -19.88 -2.00 -22.30
N ASP A 299 -18.83 -2.78 -22.08
CA ASP A 299 -18.89 -4.25 -21.99
C ASP A 299 -18.80 -4.65 -20.52
N ALA A 300 -19.96 -4.99 -19.95
CA ALA A 300 -20.09 -5.32 -18.54
C ALA A 300 -19.31 -6.57 -18.14
N LYS A 301 -19.27 -7.57 -19.04
CA LYS A 301 -18.54 -8.82 -18.80
C LYS A 301 -17.04 -8.55 -18.77
N ARG A 302 -16.53 -7.82 -19.77
CA ARG A 302 -15.13 -7.41 -19.82
C ARG A 302 -14.74 -6.60 -18.57
N PHE A 303 -15.58 -5.65 -18.17
CA PHE A 303 -15.31 -4.85 -16.97
C PHE A 303 -15.19 -5.73 -15.72
N ALA A 304 -16.11 -6.67 -15.51
CA ALA A 304 -16.06 -7.58 -14.36
C ALA A 304 -14.79 -8.47 -14.39
N GLU A 305 -14.44 -9.02 -15.55
CA GLU A 305 -13.24 -9.86 -15.76
C GLU A 305 -11.92 -9.10 -15.52
N GLU A 306 -11.87 -7.79 -15.79
CA GLU A 306 -10.68 -6.94 -15.55
C GLU A 306 -10.64 -6.37 -14.11
N TYR A 307 -11.80 -6.05 -13.53
CA TYR A 307 -11.93 -5.39 -12.22
C TYR A 307 -11.69 -6.33 -11.03
N ILE A 308 -12.30 -7.52 -11.04
CA ILE A 308 -12.25 -8.45 -9.90
C ILE A 308 -10.84 -8.96 -9.58
N PRO A 309 -9.97 -9.32 -10.56
CA PRO A 309 -8.60 -9.74 -10.26
C PRO A 309 -7.81 -8.71 -9.45
N THR A 310 -8.04 -7.41 -9.70
CA THR A 310 -7.38 -6.33 -8.95
C THR A 310 -7.76 -6.39 -7.48
N ILE A 311 -9.04 -6.60 -7.17
CA ILE A 311 -9.51 -6.73 -5.78
C ILE A 311 -8.96 -7.99 -5.12
N ARG A 312 -9.01 -9.10 -5.85
CA ARG A 312 -8.54 -10.41 -5.38
C ARG A 312 -7.05 -10.39 -5.00
N SER A 313 -6.24 -9.64 -5.74
CA SER A 313 -4.77 -9.60 -5.60
C SER A 313 -4.24 -9.25 -4.20
N TRP A 314 -5.03 -8.55 -3.38
CA TRP A 314 -4.59 -8.04 -2.07
C TRP A 314 -5.41 -8.54 -0.87
N ASN A 315 -6.58 -9.17 -1.08
CA ASN A 315 -7.41 -9.69 0.01
C ASN A 315 -7.62 -11.22 0.02
N GLU A 316 -7.34 -11.93 -1.08
CA GLU A 316 -7.61 -13.37 -1.17
C GLU A 316 -6.89 -14.17 -0.10
N SER A 317 -5.62 -13.90 0.14
CA SER A 317 -4.80 -14.61 1.13
C SER A 317 -5.37 -14.49 2.54
N ILE A 318 -5.95 -13.32 2.86
CA ILE A 318 -6.59 -13.05 4.15
C ILE A 318 -7.91 -13.81 4.25
N PHE A 319 -8.75 -13.72 3.22
CA PHE A 319 -10.03 -14.42 3.22
C PHE A 319 -9.87 -15.94 3.24
N PHE A 320 -8.94 -16.48 2.44
CA PHE A 320 -8.61 -17.90 2.46
C PHE A 320 -8.07 -18.34 3.83
N GLY A 321 -7.23 -17.51 4.46
CA GLY A 321 -6.68 -17.75 5.79
C GLY A 321 -7.68 -17.66 6.94
N ALA A 322 -8.82 -17.00 6.73
CA ALA A 322 -9.89 -16.86 7.73
C ALA A 322 -10.77 -18.13 7.85
N LEU A 323 -10.86 -18.92 6.77
CA LEU A 323 -11.57 -20.19 6.75
C LEU A 323 -10.94 -21.21 7.70
N ASP A 324 -11.77 -22.06 8.31
CA ASP A 324 -11.33 -23.09 9.26
C ASP A 324 -10.32 -24.03 8.61
N ALA A 325 -9.13 -24.12 9.20
CA ALA A 325 -8.04 -24.96 8.70
C ALA A 325 -8.35 -26.46 8.75
N GLN A 326 -9.39 -26.88 9.49
CA GLN A 326 -9.90 -28.25 9.49
C GLN A 326 -10.72 -28.60 8.24
N ARG A 327 -11.19 -27.61 7.47
CA ARG A 327 -11.86 -27.87 6.19
C ARG A 327 -10.88 -28.47 5.17
N PRO A 328 -11.31 -29.42 4.34
CA PRO A 328 -10.55 -29.84 3.17
C PRO A 328 -10.06 -28.65 2.34
N LEU A 329 -8.83 -28.74 1.82
CA LEU A 329 -8.22 -27.67 1.02
C LEU A 329 -9.11 -27.29 -0.18
N GLU A 330 -9.65 -28.29 -0.90
CA GLU A 330 -10.53 -28.10 -2.05
C GLU A 330 -11.80 -27.35 -1.67
N GLU A 331 -12.37 -27.63 -0.50
CA GLU A 331 -13.56 -26.92 -0.01
C GLU A 331 -13.26 -25.44 0.28
N ARG A 332 -12.11 -25.14 0.89
CA ARG A 332 -11.69 -23.76 1.13
C ARG A 332 -11.44 -23.00 -0.17
N GLN A 333 -10.82 -23.67 -1.15
CA GLN A 333 -10.60 -23.10 -2.48
C GLN A 333 -11.93 -22.83 -3.20
N GLN A 334 -12.90 -23.74 -3.09
CA GLN A 334 -14.22 -23.57 -3.69
C GLN A 334 -14.98 -22.39 -3.06
N ILE A 335 -14.98 -22.25 -1.73
CA ILE A 335 -15.62 -21.12 -1.04
C ILE A 335 -15.06 -19.78 -1.53
N ILE A 336 -13.74 -19.69 -1.68
CA ILE A 336 -13.08 -18.47 -2.17
C ILE A 336 -13.42 -18.21 -3.64
N HIS A 337 -13.42 -19.25 -4.47
CA HIS A 337 -13.85 -19.14 -5.87
C HIS A 337 -15.28 -18.62 -5.97
N ASP A 338 -16.22 -19.23 -5.23
CA ASP A 338 -17.63 -18.87 -5.24
C ASP A 338 -17.87 -17.44 -4.75
N TYR A 339 -17.09 -16.98 -3.75
CA TYR A 339 -17.15 -15.61 -3.26
C TYR A 339 -16.80 -14.60 -4.37
N TYR A 340 -15.67 -14.80 -5.06
CA TYR A 340 -15.27 -13.88 -6.13
C TYR A 340 -16.15 -14.02 -7.36
N GLN A 341 -16.68 -15.20 -7.66
CA GLN A 341 -17.67 -15.37 -8.72
C GLN A 341 -18.95 -14.60 -8.40
N SER A 342 -19.45 -14.69 -7.17
CA SER A 342 -20.63 -13.93 -6.73
C SER A 342 -20.41 -12.42 -6.85
N TYR A 343 -19.20 -11.95 -6.54
CA TYR A 343 -18.88 -10.54 -6.70
C TYR A 343 -18.75 -10.14 -8.19
N GLN A 344 -18.14 -10.99 -9.01
CA GLN A 344 -18.05 -10.77 -10.46
C GLN A 344 -19.44 -10.67 -11.10
N ASP A 345 -20.37 -11.53 -10.69
CA ASP A 345 -21.76 -11.52 -11.16
C ASP A 345 -22.47 -10.20 -10.78
N GLN A 346 -22.29 -9.72 -9.55
CA GLN A 346 -22.82 -8.39 -9.12
C GLN A 346 -22.24 -7.25 -9.96
N VAL A 347 -20.93 -7.27 -10.21
CA VAL A 347 -20.27 -6.24 -11.03
C VAL A 347 -20.77 -6.27 -12.47
N GLN A 348 -21.01 -7.45 -13.03
CA GLN A 348 -21.56 -7.59 -14.37
C GLN A 348 -23.02 -7.14 -14.46
N GLU A 349 -23.82 -7.32 -13.40
CA GLU A 349 -25.22 -6.90 -13.34
C GLU A 349 -25.39 -5.37 -13.26
N SER A 350 -24.50 -4.67 -12.56
CA SER A 350 -24.59 -3.21 -12.37
C SER A 350 -23.22 -2.52 -12.46
N PRO A 351 -22.53 -2.61 -13.61
CA PRO A 351 -21.13 -2.19 -13.77
C PRO A 351 -20.91 -0.71 -13.44
N GLU A 352 -21.89 0.16 -13.69
CA GLU A 352 -21.83 1.60 -13.41
C GLU A 352 -21.78 1.95 -11.92
N LEU A 353 -22.19 1.03 -11.04
CA LEU A 353 -22.18 1.25 -9.58
C LEU A 353 -20.85 0.84 -8.94
N HIS A 354 -20.01 0.07 -9.62
CA HIS A 354 -18.79 -0.48 -9.08
C HIS A 354 -17.56 0.27 -9.55
N ARG A 355 -16.72 0.66 -8.60
CA ARG A 355 -15.41 1.25 -8.87
C ARG A 355 -14.51 1.13 -7.66
N MET A 356 -13.21 1.06 -7.91
CA MET A 356 -12.19 1.10 -6.87
C MET A 356 -11.32 2.33 -7.10
N ASP A 357 -11.91 3.51 -6.92
CA ASP A 357 -11.12 4.75 -6.93
C ASP A 357 -10.16 4.74 -5.76
N TYR A 358 -8.94 5.19 -6.02
CA TYR A 358 -7.86 5.23 -5.05
C TYR A 358 -7.85 6.60 -4.38
N VAL A 359 -8.05 6.62 -3.06
CA VAL A 359 -8.06 7.87 -2.27
C VAL A 359 -6.84 7.89 -1.38
N HIS A 360 -5.88 8.75 -1.69
CA HIS A 360 -4.57 8.79 -1.04
C HIS A 360 -4.26 10.16 -0.46
N ALA A 361 -3.61 10.17 0.70
CA ALA A 361 -2.92 11.34 1.22
C ALA A 361 -1.48 11.34 0.69
N PHE A 362 -1.12 12.40 -0.03
CA PHE A 362 0.21 12.66 -0.57
C PHE A 362 0.95 13.52 0.45
N THR A 363 1.88 12.93 1.19
CA THR A 363 2.55 13.58 2.32
C THR A 363 4.03 13.78 2.03
N VAL A 364 4.51 15.01 2.19
CA VAL A 364 5.94 15.36 2.14
C VAL A 364 6.41 15.72 3.55
N ILE A 365 7.46 15.05 4.02
CA ILE A 365 8.03 15.20 5.35
C ILE A 365 9.52 15.51 5.20
N GLU A 366 10.07 16.41 6.01
CA GLU A 366 11.49 16.73 6.05
C GLU A 366 12.04 16.45 7.45
N LYS A 367 13.28 15.95 7.53
CA LYS A 367 14.04 15.89 8.77
C LYS A 367 14.89 17.15 8.90
N ASN A 368 14.69 17.91 9.98
CA ASN A 368 15.52 19.06 10.32
C ASN A 368 16.92 18.66 10.77
#